data_AF-A0A6A8KLV9-F1
#
_entry.id   AF-A0A6A8KLV9-F1
#
_cell.length_a   1.000
_cell.length_b   1.000
_cell.length_c   1.000
_cell.angle_alpha   90.00
_cell.angle_beta   90.00
_cell.angle_gamma   90.00
#
_symmetry.space_group_name_H-M   'P 1'
#
loop_
_entity.id
_entity.type
_entity.pdbx_description
1 polymer ?
#
loop_
_entity_poly.entity_id
_entity_poly.type
_entity_poly.pdbx_seq_one_letter_code
_entity_poly.pdbx_strand_id
1 'polypeptide(L)'
;MNCQNSLVSLAYIETSKNPLQVFCNFILYLLLKAPNQTLRADEIKEQLQSDFGISMPHQIISNCTRILERKQEVIRLPHAAGYKIGDTSFDIDSFENTRQRFAEHENKLLNSLVEFVSSQYKQKWSEEEAKKYLSNFLDTEGYGTQLFLKKKLELEQHYISPSFYIGRYVDSIQRQTDSVEKTYLEEIIYGMMVLQGIRQTGDYQQNRQQKFKGTVFIWIQSWSFGHLAFRGRRKWTQ
;
A
#
# COMPACT_ATOMS: atom_id res chain seq x y z
N MET A 1 -11.87 -0.16 -3.70
CA MET A 1 -11.17 1.10 -3.42
C MET A 1 -11.57 2.10 -4.48
N ASN A 2 -12.23 3.21 -4.11
CA ASN A 2 -12.18 4.40 -4.97
C ASN A 2 -10.80 5.02 -4.73
N CYS A 3 -10.16 5.54 -5.79
CA CYS A 3 -9.24 6.70 -5.79
C CYS A 3 -8.11 6.51 -6.81
N GLN A 4 -7.93 7.52 -7.67
CA GLN A 4 -6.90 7.62 -8.71
C GLN A 4 -5.45 7.42 -8.22
N ASN A 5 -5.14 7.46 -6.93
CA ASN A 5 -3.75 7.47 -6.42
C ASN A 5 -3.40 6.28 -5.52
N SER A 6 -4.30 5.31 -5.38
CA SER A 6 -4.11 4.20 -4.44
C SER A 6 -2.94 3.29 -4.83
N LEU A 7 -2.81 2.90 -6.09
CA LEU A 7 -1.78 1.96 -6.54
C LEU A 7 -0.35 2.51 -6.33
N VAL A 8 -0.12 3.77 -6.71
CA VAL A 8 1.16 4.46 -6.47
C VAL A 8 1.50 4.51 -4.98
N SER A 9 0.50 4.80 -4.15
CA SER A 9 0.69 4.90 -2.70
C SER A 9 0.92 3.53 -2.07
N LEU A 10 0.35 2.45 -2.62
CA LEU A 10 0.63 1.07 -2.24
C LEU A 10 2.06 0.68 -2.60
N ALA A 11 2.50 0.94 -3.85
CA ALA A 11 3.88 0.66 -4.26
C ALA A 11 4.91 1.41 -3.42
N TYR A 12 4.60 2.66 -3.04
CA TYR A 12 5.47 3.46 -2.17
C TYR A 12 5.75 2.81 -0.80
N ILE A 13 4.87 1.94 -0.30
CA ILE A 13 5.07 1.22 0.98
C ILE A 13 6.31 0.32 0.92
N GLU A 14 6.66 -0.20 -0.25
CA GLU A 14 7.79 -1.11 -0.45
C GLU A 14 9.16 -0.40 -0.34
N THR A 15 9.19 0.92 -0.50
CA THR A 15 10.42 1.75 -0.40
C THR A 15 11.10 1.69 0.97
N SER A 16 10.40 1.25 2.00
CA SER A 16 10.92 1.16 3.37
C SER A 16 10.76 -0.25 3.94
N LYS A 17 11.83 -0.72 4.59
CA LYS A 17 11.79 -1.96 5.40
C LYS A 17 10.83 -1.87 6.58
N ASN A 18 10.51 -0.65 7.03
CA ASN A 18 9.56 -0.40 8.10
C ASN A 18 8.33 0.34 7.55
N PRO A 19 7.21 -0.36 7.35
CA PRO A 19 5.97 0.25 6.87
C PRO A 19 5.47 1.42 7.70
N LEU A 20 5.67 1.39 9.02
CA LEU A 20 5.26 2.51 9.90
C LEU A 20 5.98 3.81 9.55
N GLN A 21 7.21 3.74 9.03
CA GLN A 21 7.93 4.92 8.57
C GLN A 21 7.28 5.53 7.33
N VAL A 22 6.74 4.69 6.43
CA VAL A 22 6.02 5.18 5.25
C VAL A 22 4.75 5.91 5.65
N PHE A 23 4.00 5.37 6.61
CA PHE A 23 2.83 6.06 7.16
C PHE A 23 3.17 7.37 7.87
N CYS A 24 4.32 7.43 8.56
CA CYS A 24 4.85 8.68 9.10
C CYS A 24 5.18 9.69 7.98
N ASN A 25 5.82 9.25 6.90
CA ASN A 25 6.16 10.08 5.75
C ASN A 25 4.91 10.67 5.08
N PHE A 26 3.83 9.89 4.96
CA PHE A 26 2.55 10.42 4.46
C PHE A 26 2.02 11.56 5.33
N ILE A 27 2.06 11.41 6.66
CA ILE A 27 1.61 12.46 7.58
C ILE A 27 2.51 13.70 7.51
N LEU A 28 3.84 13.51 7.43
CA LEU A 28 4.79 14.63 7.29
C LEU A 28 4.55 15.41 5.99
N TYR A 29 4.37 14.71 4.88
CA TYR A 29 4.07 15.33 3.60
C TYR A 29 2.77 16.15 3.67
N LEU A 30 1.70 15.62 4.27
CA LEU A 30 0.44 16.35 4.43
C LEU A 30 0.61 17.60 5.31
N LEU A 31 1.32 17.47 6.44
CA LEU A 31 1.58 18.61 7.32
C LEU A 31 2.43 19.68 6.63
N LEU A 32 3.41 19.30 5.82
CA LEU A 32 4.26 20.25 5.10
C LEU A 32 3.51 20.99 3.98
N LYS A 33 2.52 20.34 3.34
CA LYS A 33 1.65 20.98 2.34
C LYS A 33 0.47 21.75 2.91
N ALA A 34 0.13 21.52 4.19
CA ALA A 34 -1.00 22.18 4.82
C ALA A 34 -0.79 23.69 4.97
N PRO A 35 -1.86 24.50 4.84
CA PRO A 35 -1.79 25.91 5.20
C PRO A 35 -1.43 26.04 6.68
N ASN A 36 -0.44 26.89 7.00
CA ASN A 36 0.12 27.05 8.35
C ASN A 36 0.83 25.80 8.92
N GLN A 37 1.12 24.80 8.09
CA GLN A 37 1.81 23.57 8.45
C GLN A 37 1.19 22.84 9.65
N THR A 38 -0.14 22.92 9.75
CA THR A 38 -0.91 22.43 10.88
C THR A 38 -2.13 21.68 10.37
N LEU A 39 -2.38 20.49 10.91
CA LEU A 39 -3.59 19.71 10.61
C LEU A 39 -4.13 19.01 11.84
N ARG A 40 -5.45 18.93 11.93
CA ARG A 40 -6.16 18.11 12.91
C ARG A 40 -6.16 16.63 12.51
N ALA A 41 -6.42 15.76 13.47
CA ALA A 41 -6.39 14.31 13.24
C ALA A 41 -7.46 13.83 12.23
N ASP A 42 -8.62 14.46 12.23
CA ASP A 42 -9.69 14.24 11.26
C ASP A 42 -9.30 14.73 9.85
N GLU A 43 -8.71 15.91 9.75
CA GLU A 43 -8.21 16.46 8.48
C GLU A 43 -7.10 15.59 7.87
N ILE A 44 -6.18 15.09 8.70
CA ILE A 44 -5.16 14.13 8.26
C ILE A 44 -5.84 12.88 7.67
N LYS A 45 -6.86 12.34 8.33
CA LYS A 45 -7.57 11.15 7.86
C LYS A 45 -8.26 11.40 6.51
N GLU A 46 -8.90 12.55 6.34
CA GLU A 46 -9.57 12.93 5.09
C GLU A 46 -8.56 13.15 3.95
N GLN A 47 -7.48 13.88 4.21
CA GLN A 47 -6.44 14.13 3.21
C GLN A 47 -5.68 12.86 2.81
N LEU A 48 -5.47 11.92 3.73
CA LEU A 48 -4.91 10.61 3.40
C LEU A 48 -5.77 9.85 2.38
N GLN A 49 -7.09 9.92 2.53
CA GLN A 49 -8.01 9.30 1.60
C GLN A 49 -8.07 10.04 0.26
N SER A 50 -8.06 11.38 0.28
CA SER A 50 -8.08 12.22 -0.92
C SER A 50 -6.81 12.07 -1.76
N ASP A 51 -5.65 12.29 -1.14
CA ASP A 51 -4.39 12.48 -1.87
C ASP A 51 -3.71 11.15 -2.20
N PHE A 52 -3.88 10.15 -1.34
CA PHE A 52 -3.21 8.85 -1.45
C PHE A 52 -4.19 7.70 -1.72
N GLY A 53 -5.50 7.90 -1.58
CA GLY A 53 -6.47 6.80 -1.70
C GLY A 53 -6.34 5.74 -0.62
N ILE A 54 -5.63 6.04 0.49
CA ILE A 54 -5.37 5.12 1.59
C ILE A 54 -6.20 5.52 2.80
N SER A 55 -7.02 4.60 3.29
CA SER A 55 -7.65 4.72 4.61
C SER A 55 -6.79 4.02 5.67
N MET A 56 -6.31 4.81 6.63
CA MET A 56 -5.56 4.35 7.78
C MET A 56 -6.44 4.28 9.05
N PRO A 57 -6.30 3.22 9.88
CA PRO A 57 -6.92 3.19 11.20
C PRO A 57 -6.42 4.31 12.11
N HIS A 58 -7.30 4.86 12.96
CA HIS A 58 -6.95 5.93 13.91
C HIS A 58 -5.76 5.57 14.82
N GLN A 59 -5.64 4.29 15.20
CA GLN A 59 -4.52 3.80 16.01
C GLN A 59 -3.16 3.98 15.30
N ILE A 60 -3.11 3.83 13.98
CA ILE A 60 -1.89 3.97 13.19
C ILE A 60 -1.52 5.44 13.08
N ILE A 61 -2.49 6.31 12.80
CA ILE A 61 -2.29 7.76 12.81
C ILE A 61 -1.73 8.19 14.17
N SER A 62 -2.35 7.75 15.28
CA SER A 62 -1.88 8.06 16.63
C SER A 62 -0.47 7.52 16.94
N ASN A 63 -0.15 6.32 16.46
CA ASN A 63 1.19 5.75 16.63
C ASN A 63 2.24 6.53 15.83
N CYS A 64 1.93 6.91 14.59
CA CYS A 64 2.81 7.69 13.73
C CYS A 64 3.06 9.08 14.33
N THR A 65 2.00 9.80 14.74
CA THR A 65 2.16 11.13 15.34
C THR A 65 2.97 11.08 16.63
N ARG A 66 2.81 10.04 17.46
CA ARG A 66 3.66 9.83 18.65
C ARG A 66 5.12 9.52 18.30
N ILE A 67 5.38 8.81 17.22
CA ILE A 67 6.76 8.56 16.75
C ILE A 67 7.40 9.87 16.29
N LEU A 68 6.67 10.64 15.47
CA LEU A 68 7.10 11.94 14.96
C LEU A 68 7.34 12.95 16.09
N GLU A 69 6.47 12.97 17.10
CA GLU A 69 6.61 13.82 18.28
C GLU A 69 7.88 13.50 19.09
N ARG A 70 8.20 12.21 19.28
CA ARG A 70 9.43 11.79 19.96
C ARG A 70 10.70 12.21 19.23
N LYS A 71 10.63 12.32 17.90
CA LYS A 71 11.73 12.81 17.06
C LYS A 71 11.75 14.32 16.92
N GLN A 72 10.78 15.02 17.52
CA GLN A 72 10.59 16.47 17.38
C GLN A 72 10.24 16.94 15.96
N GLU A 73 9.91 16.01 15.06
CA GLU A 73 9.49 16.32 13.68
C GLU A 73 8.06 16.88 13.62
N VAL A 74 7.25 16.61 14.66
CA VAL A 74 5.87 17.09 14.80
C VAL A 74 5.63 17.55 16.24
N ILE A 75 4.92 18.65 16.42
CA ILE A 75 4.52 19.19 17.71
C ILE A 75 3.02 19.00 17.87
N ARG A 76 2.61 18.38 18.98
CA ARG A 76 1.19 18.25 19.32
C ARG A 76 0.68 19.56 19.91
N LEU A 77 -0.37 20.12 19.30
CA LEU A 77 -0.97 21.36 19.77
C LEU A 77 -1.89 21.12 20.98
N PRO A 78 -2.01 22.11 21.89
CA PRO A 78 -2.90 22.02 23.04
C PRO A 78 -4.37 21.97 22.60
N HIS A 79 -5.25 21.58 23.53
CA HIS A 79 -6.71 21.56 23.35
C HIS A 79 -7.21 20.77 22.12
N ALA A 80 -6.48 19.72 21.72
CA ALA A 80 -6.81 18.91 20.55
C ALA A 80 -6.85 19.71 19.22
N ALA A 81 -6.15 20.84 19.15
CA ALA A 81 -6.04 21.68 17.95
C ALA A 81 -5.25 21.03 16.80
N GLY A 82 -4.71 19.82 17.02
CA GLY A 82 -4.05 19.03 15.99
C GLY A 82 -2.55 18.92 16.17
N TYR A 83 -1.86 18.84 15.04
CA TYR A 83 -0.43 18.62 14.94
C TYR A 83 0.17 19.70 14.04
N LYS A 84 1.32 20.23 14.45
CA LYS A 84 2.10 21.20 13.68
C LYS A 84 3.45 20.60 13.32
N ILE A 85 4.02 21.01 12.19
CA ILE A 85 5.39 20.62 11.86
C ILE A 85 6.39 21.14 12.91
N GLY A 86 7.35 20.30 13.28
CA GLY A 86 8.50 20.63 14.13
C GLY A 86 9.77 20.78 13.30
N ASP A 87 10.91 20.36 13.87
CA ASP A 87 12.18 20.32 13.17
C ASP A 87 12.30 18.99 12.41
N THR A 88 12.23 19.05 11.08
CA THR A 88 12.22 17.86 10.23
C THR A 88 13.20 18.01 9.08
N SER A 89 13.97 16.95 8.83
CA SER A 89 14.80 16.82 7.63
C SER A 89 14.08 16.09 6.50
N PHE A 90 12.74 16.10 6.51
CA PHE A 90 11.93 15.41 5.51
C PHE A 90 12.06 16.10 4.15
N ASP A 91 12.59 15.35 3.19
CA ASP A 91 12.79 15.81 1.82
C ASP A 91 11.50 15.59 1.00
N ILE A 92 10.75 16.69 0.80
CA ILE A 92 9.53 16.69 0.00
C ILE A 92 9.84 16.37 -1.47
N ASP A 93 10.94 16.88 -2.00
CA ASP A 93 11.31 16.72 -3.40
C ASP A 93 11.67 15.25 -3.68
N SER A 94 12.45 14.61 -2.81
CA SER A 94 12.73 13.18 -2.92
C SER A 94 11.46 12.34 -2.80
N PHE A 95 10.52 12.74 -1.94
CA PHE A 95 9.24 12.05 -1.81
C PHE A 95 8.41 12.16 -3.10
N GLU A 96 8.30 13.36 -3.68
CA GLU A 96 7.57 13.62 -4.93
C GLU A 96 8.21 12.92 -6.13
N ASN A 97 9.54 12.97 -6.25
CA ASN A 97 10.30 12.27 -7.29
C ASN A 97 10.04 10.76 -7.25
N THR A 98 10.01 10.18 -6.05
CA THR A 98 9.71 8.75 -5.88
C THR A 98 8.26 8.43 -6.30
N ARG A 99 7.29 9.28 -5.92
CA ARG A 99 5.90 9.12 -6.37
C ARG A 99 5.76 9.23 -7.89
N GLN A 100 6.47 10.17 -8.51
CA GLN A 100 6.46 10.34 -9.96
C GLN A 100 7.01 9.10 -10.66
N ARG A 101 8.12 8.52 -10.17
CA ARG A 101 8.66 7.26 -10.70
C ARG A 101 7.63 6.12 -10.65
N PHE A 102 6.90 5.98 -9.53
CA PHE A 102 5.84 4.98 -9.45
C PHE A 102 4.66 5.28 -10.36
N ALA A 103 4.32 6.54 -10.61
CA ALA A 103 3.32 6.91 -11.60
C ALA A 103 3.77 6.55 -13.03
N GLU A 104 5.05 6.71 -13.35
CA GLU A 104 5.59 6.25 -14.64
C GLU A 104 5.55 4.72 -14.77
N HIS A 105 5.84 3.99 -13.70
CA HIS A 105 5.69 2.53 -13.66
C HIS A 105 4.22 2.11 -13.82
N GLU A 106 3.29 2.83 -13.18
CA GLU A 106 1.85 2.63 -13.34
C GLU A 106 1.42 2.75 -14.79
N ASN A 107 1.83 3.84 -15.46
CA ASN A 107 1.50 4.07 -16.86
C ASN A 107 2.04 2.96 -17.77
N LYS A 108 3.27 2.46 -17.52
CA LYS A 108 3.83 1.32 -18.26
C LYS A 108 3.00 0.05 -18.06
N LEU A 109 2.65 -0.28 -16.80
CA LEU A 109 1.83 -1.44 -16.48
C LEU A 109 0.44 -1.36 -17.14
N LEU A 110 -0.20 -0.19 -17.11
CA LEU A 110 -1.52 0.03 -17.71
C LEU A 110 -1.48 -0.03 -19.23
N ASN A 111 -0.47 0.55 -19.87
CA ASN A 111 -0.31 0.50 -21.33
C ASN A 111 -0.08 -0.93 -21.80
N SER A 112 0.81 -1.67 -21.13
CA SER A 112 1.04 -3.09 -21.41
C SER A 112 -0.24 -3.93 -21.19
N LEU A 113 -1.06 -3.59 -20.20
CA LEU A 113 -2.35 -4.25 -19.97
C LEU A 113 -3.34 -3.99 -21.12
N VAL A 114 -3.49 -2.74 -21.52
CA VAL A 114 -4.38 -2.35 -22.63
C VAL A 114 -3.92 -3.02 -23.93
N GLU A 115 -2.61 -3.03 -24.21
CA GLU A 115 -2.04 -3.67 -25.39
C GLU A 115 -2.24 -5.20 -25.38
N PHE A 116 -2.02 -5.85 -24.24
CA PHE A 116 -2.27 -7.28 -24.07
C PHE A 116 -3.73 -7.64 -24.35
N VAL A 117 -4.66 -6.88 -23.77
CA VAL A 117 -6.10 -7.11 -23.92
C VAL A 117 -6.55 -6.84 -25.36
N SER A 118 -6.01 -5.80 -26.00
CA SER A 118 -6.32 -5.49 -27.39
C SER A 118 -5.78 -6.52 -28.37
N SER A 119 -4.53 -6.94 -28.21
CA SER A 119 -3.87 -7.91 -29.10
C SER A 119 -4.44 -9.32 -28.98
N GLN A 120 -4.68 -9.81 -27.77
CA GLN A 120 -5.11 -11.19 -27.52
C GLN A 120 -6.63 -11.37 -27.61
N TYR A 121 -7.40 -10.36 -27.21
CA TYR A 121 -8.85 -10.48 -27.04
C TYR A 121 -9.67 -9.48 -27.87
N LYS A 122 -9.00 -8.61 -28.65
CA LYS A 122 -9.63 -7.57 -29.50
C LYS A 122 -10.56 -6.63 -28.75
N GLN A 123 -10.37 -6.50 -27.43
CA GLN A 123 -11.09 -5.57 -26.58
C GLN A 123 -10.39 -4.21 -26.60
N LYS A 124 -11.15 -3.13 -26.45
CA LYS A 124 -10.61 -1.77 -26.37
C LYS A 124 -10.94 -1.21 -25.00
N TRP A 125 -9.92 -0.95 -24.21
CA TRP A 125 -10.04 -0.31 -22.90
C TRP A 125 -9.35 1.04 -22.93
N SER A 126 -9.92 2.02 -22.24
CA SER A 126 -9.19 3.22 -21.85
C SER A 126 -8.22 2.91 -20.71
N GLU A 127 -7.23 3.78 -20.49
CA GLU A 127 -6.34 3.70 -19.32
C GLU A 127 -7.12 3.75 -18.00
N GLU A 128 -8.19 4.56 -17.94
CA GLU A 128 -9.06 4.66 -16.76
C GLU A 128 -9.81 3.36 -16.48
N GLU A 129 -10.32 2.70 -17.53
CA GLU A 129 -10.97 1.39 -17.42
C GLU A 129 -9.98 0.33 -16.97
N ALA A 130 -8.80 0.27 -17.58
CA ALA A 130 -7.73 -0.65 -17.22
C ALA A 130 -7.33 -0.49 -15.75
N LYS A 131 -7.16 0.76 -15.29
CA LYS A 131 -6.85 1.09 -13.90
C LYS A 131 -7.95 0.66 -12.94
N LYS A 132 -9.22 0.94 -13.28
CA LYS A 132 -10.37 0.53 -12.49
C LYS A 132 -10.47 -1.00 -12.39
N TYR A 133 -10.31 -1.72 -13.50
CA TYR A 133 -10.39 -3.17 -13.53
C TYR A 133 -9.25 -3.83 -12.76
N LEU A 134 -8.02 -3.33 -12.91
CA LEU A 134 -6.88 -3.80 -12.14
C LEU A 134 -7.09 -3.56 -10.64
N SER A 135 -7.54 -2.36 -10.25
CA SER A 135 -7.79 -2.02 -8.85
C SER A 135 -8.87 -2.92 -8.23
N ASN A 136 -9.99 -3.11 -8.94
CA ASN A 136 -11.07 -4.00 -8.50
C ASN A 136 -10.61 -5.47 -8.42
N PHE A 137 -9.79 -5.91 -9.37
CA PHE A 137 -9.23 -7.27 -9.37
C PHE A 137 -8.36 -7.50 -8.13
N LEU A 138 -7.49 -6.55 -7.80
CA LEU A 138 -6.63 -6.64 -6.61
C LEU A 138 -7.42 -6.56 -5.30
N ASP A 139 -8.48 -5.74 -5.28
CA ASP A 139 -9.37 -5.58 -4.13
C ASP A 139 -10.26 -6.78 -3.85
N THR A 140 -10.57 -7.59 -4.87
CA THR A 140 -11.46 -8.74 -4.71
C THR A 140 -10.79 -9.78 -3.81
N GLU A 141 -11.52 -10.20 -2.77
CA GLU A 141 -11.02 -11.09 -1.73
C GLU A 141 -10.39 -12.36 -2.34
N GLY A 142 -9.06 -12.46 -2.21
CA GLY A 142 -8.30 -13.63 -2.60
C GLY A 142 -7.36 -13.44 -3.79
N TYR A 143 -7.63 -12.56 -4.77
CA TYR A 143 -6.81 -12.53 -5.99
C TYR A 143 -5.41 -11.97 -5.75
N GLY A 144 -5.24 -10.83 -5.07
CA GLY A 144 -3.90 -10.33 -4.76
C GLY A 144 -3.10 -11.30 -3.86
N THR A 145 -3.77 -11.99 -2.93
CA THR A 145 -3.15 -13.01 -2.08
C THR A 145 -2.80 -14.29 -2.84
N GLN A 146 -3.64 -14.72 -3.79
CA GLN A 146 -3.38 -15.88 -4.65
C GLN A 146 -2.22 -15.61 -5.62
N LEU A 147 -2.16 -14.40 -6.17
CA LEU A 147 -1.03 -13.93 -6.97
C LEU A 147 0.27 -13.95 -6.17
N PHE A 148 0.23 -13.45 -4.93
CA PHE A 148 1.38 -13.48 -4.02
C PHE A 148 1.82 -14.92 -3.71
N LEU A 149 0.87 -15.82 -3.45
CA LEU A 149 1.16 -17.23 -3.17
C LEU A 149 1.55 -18.05 -4.41
N LYS A 150 1.64 -17.42 -5.59
CA LYS A 150 1.90 -18.06 -6.90
C LYS A 150 1.00 -19.27 -7.15
N LYS A 151 -0.24 -19.23 -6.62
CA LYS A 151 -1.21 -20.29 -6.86
C LYS A 151 -1.87 -20.04 -8.21
N LYS A 152 -2.17 -21.12 -8.94
CA LYS A 152 -2.92 -21.03 -10.20
C LYS A 152 -4.28 -20.39 -9.90
N LEU A 153 -4.59 -19.29 -10.59
CA LEU A 153 -5.89 -18.63 -10.48
C LEU A 153 -6.97 -19.55 -11.08
N GLU A 154 -7.95 -19.95 -10.28
CA GLU A 154 -9.15 -20.65 -10.76
C GLU A 154 -10.21 -19.60 -11.11
N LEU A 155 -10.29 -19.24 -12.38
CA LEU A 155 -11.28 -18.27 -12.88
C LEU A 155 -12.54 -19.04 -13.32
N GLU A 156 -13.71 -18.70 -12.75
CA GLU A 156 -15.00 -19.29 -13.12
C GLU A 156 -15.36 -18.98 -14.59
N GLN A 157 -15.74 -20.02 -15.35
CA GLN A 157 -15.76 -19.98 -16.83
C GLN A 157 -17.05 -19.45 -17.47
N HIS A 158 -18.08 -19.10 -16.71
CA HIS A 158 -19.41 -18.80 -17.28
C HIS A 158 -19.70 -17.32 -17.56
N TYR A 159 -18.79 -16.41 -17.19
CA TYR A 159 -18.87 -15.00 -17.58
C TYR A 159 -17.47 -14.41 -17.76
N ILE A 160 -17.17 -13.85 -18.94
CA ILE A 160 -15.88 -13.21 -19.19
C ILE A 160 -15.88 -11.82 -18.52
N SER A 161 -15.69 -11.83 -17.21
CA SER A 161 -15.55 -10.61 -16.41
C SER A 161 -14.24 -9.89 -16.75
N PRO A 162 -14.14 -8.56 -16.52
CA PRO A 162 -12.86 -7.85 -16.60
C PRO A 162 -11.73 -8.54 -15.82
N SER A 163 -12.07 -9.13 -14.67
CA SER A 163 -11.15 -9.91 -13.81
C SER A 163 -10.51 -11.09 -14.53
N PHE A 164 -11.19 -11.72 -15.50
CA PHE A 164 -10.62 -12.78 -16.30
C PHE A 164 -9.42 -12.28 -17.11
N TYR A 165 -9.57 -11.16 -17.82
CA TYR A 165 -8.51 -10.58 -18.64
C TYR A 165 -7.33 -10.10 -17.79
N ILE A 166 -7.61 -9.48 -16.63
CA ILE A 166 -6.57 -9.09 -15.68
C ILE A 166 -5.81 -10.32 -15.19
N GLY A 167 -6.50 -11.40 -14.79
CA GLY A 167 -5.86 -12.64 -14.34
C GLY A 167 -4.96 -13.28 -15.41
N ARG A 168 -5.38 -13.24 -16.68
CA ARG A 168 -4.58 -13.74 -17.81
C ARG A 168 -3.37 -12.87 -18.11
N TYR A 169 -3.51 -11.56 -17.97
CA TYR A 169 -2.41 -10.62 -18.08
C TYR A 169 -1.38 -10.80 -16.97
N VAL A 170 -1.83 -10.95 -15.72
CA VAL A 170 -0.90 -11.18 -14.61
C VAL A 170 -0.16 -12.52 -14.79
N ASP A 171 -0.85 -13.59 -15.20
CA ASP A 171 -0.21 -14.87 -15.51
C ASP A 171 0.82 -14.76 -16.65
N SER A 172 0.59 -13.87 -17.63
CA SER A 172 1.55 -13.64 -18.72
C SER A 172 2.78 -12.86 -18.23
N ILE A 173 2.62 -11.81 -17.43
CA ILE A 173 3.73 -11.05 -16.83
C ILE A 173 4.55 -11.91 -15.86
N GLN A 174 3.90 -12.74 -15.05
CA GLN A 174 4.62 -13.58 -14.08
C GLN A 174 5.58 -14.57 -14.75
N ARG A 175 5.34 -14.94 -16.01
CA ARG A 175 6.18 -15.83 -16.81
C ARG A 175 7.30 -15.09 -17.55
N GLN A 176 7.22 -13.77 -17.66
CA GLN A 176 8.27 -12.96 -18.28
C GLN A 176 9.48 -12.79 -17.33
N THR A 177 10.66 -12.60 -17.93
CA THR A 177 11.87 -12.11 -17.24
C THR A 177 11.61 -10.74 -16.61
N ASP A 178 12.44 -10.37 -15.64
CA ASP A 178 12.24 -9.16 -14.83
C ASP A 178 11.95 -7.92 -15.70
N SER A 179 10.73 -7.41 -15.55
CA SER A 179 10.20 -6.26 -16.27
C SER A 179 9.69 -5.22 -15.27
N VAL A 180 9.60 -3.95 -15.70
CA VAL A 180 9.13 -2.85 -14.84
C VAL A 180 7.69 -3.09 -14.41
N GLU A 181 6.86 -3.64 -15.28
CA GLU A 181 5.47 -3.99 -15.05
C GLU A 181 5.34 -5.05 -13.95
N LYS A 182 6.19 -6.09 -14.02
CA LYS A 182 6.23 -7.17 -13.03
C LYS A 182 6.63 -6.64 -11.66
N THR A 183 7.74 -5.89 -11.60
CA THR A 183 8.23 -5.28 -10.36
C THR A 183 7.16 -4.38 -9.74
N TYR A 184 6.55 -3.52 -10.55
CA TYR A 184 5.51 -2.61 -10.05
C TYR A 184 4.27 -3.33 -9.54
N LEU A 185 3.84 -4.40 -10.21
CA LEU A 185 2.75 -5.23 -9.73
C LEU A 185 3.08 -5.90 -8.37
N GLU A 186 4.30 -6.39 -8.19
CA GLU A 186 4.77 -6.95 -6.93
C GLU A 186 4.82 -5.90 -5.81
N GLU A 187 5.30 -4.68 -6.10
CA GLU A 187 5.31 -3.53 -5.19
C GLU A 187 3.89 -3.15 -4.72
N ILE A 188 2.91 -3.10 -5.64
CA ILE A 188 1.50 -2.85 -5.30
C ILE A 188 0.96 -3.94 -4.38
N ILE A 189 1.18 -5.21 -4.73
CA ILE A 189 0.67 -6.36 -3.96
C ILE A 189 1.27 -6.33 -2.54
N TYR A 190 2.56 -6.05 -2.42
CA TYR A 190 3.22 -5.89 -1.12
C TYR A 190 2.55 -4.80 -0.28
N GLY A 191 2.37 -3.60 -0.85
CA GLY A 191 1.72 -2.49 -0.15
C GLY A 191 0.30 -2.83 0.29
N MET A 192 -0.45 -3.54 -0.55
CA MET A 192 -1.80 -3.99 -0.23
C MET A 192 -1.81 -4.94 0.96
N MET A 193 -0.91 -5.92 0.98
CA MET A 193 -0.78 -6.87 2.09
C MET A 193 -0.42 -6.18 3.40
N VAL A 194 0.49 -5.21 3.37
CA VAL A 194 0.87 -4.41 4.53
C VAL A 194 -0.35 -3.63 5.05
N LEU A 195 -1.09 -2.97 4.17
CA LEU A 195 -2.26 -2.19 4.55
C LEU A 195 -3.36 -3.07 5.15
N GLN A 196 -3.62 -4.24 4.56
CA GLN A 196 -4.56 -5.23 5.09
C GLN A 196 -4.13 -5.75 6.46
N GLY A 197 -2.85 -6.13 6.62
CA GLY A 197 -2.31 -6.59 7.90
C GLY A 197 -2.44 -5.54 8.99
N ILE A 198 -2.19 -4.27 8.66
CA ILE A 198 -2.35 -3.15 9.59
C ILE A 198 -3.80 -2.96 10.02
N ARG A 199 -4.75 -3.02 9.09
CA ARG A 199 -6.19 -2.93 9.40
C ARG A 199 -6.61 -4.05 10.35
N GLN A 200 -6.23 -5.29 10.06
CA GLN A 200 -6.51 -6.43 10.92
C GLN A 200 -5.89 -6.29 12.32
N THR A 201 -4.66 -5.77 12.44
CA THR A 201 -4.05 -5.52 13.76
C THR A 201 -4.75 -4.42 14.56
N GLY A 202 -5.32 -3.42 13.89
CA GLY A 202 -6.08 -2.35 14.53
C GLY A 202 -7.35 -2.86 15.21
N ASP A 203 -8.03 -3.80 14.56
CA ASP A 203 -9.22 -4.47 15.08
C ASP A 203 -8.85 -5.46 16.21
N TYR A 204 -7.73 -6.18 16.08
CA TYR A 204 -7.27 -7.12 17.11
C TYR A 204 -6.85 -6.46 18.43
N GLN A 205 -6.27 -5.26 18.42
CA GLN A 205 -5.86 -4.58 19.66
C GLN A 205 -7.02 -3.92 20.44
N GLN A 206 -8.23 -3.86 19.87
CA GLN A 206 -9.41 -3.50 20.66
C GLN A 206 -9.75 -4.58 21.71
N ASN A 207 -9.43 -5.85 21.44
CA ASN A 207 -9.52 -6.94 22.41
C ASN A 207 -8.24 -6.99 23.28
N ARG A 208 -8.20 -6.10 24.27
CA ARG A 208 -7.11 -5.96 25.25
C ARG A 208 -6.89 -7.23 26.08
N GLN A 209 -6.04 -8.16 25.63
CA GLN A 209 -5.18 -8.99 26.51
C GLN A 209 -3.82 -9.39 25.92
N GLN A 210 -3.54 -9.20 24.62
CA GLN A 210 -2.23 -9.58 24.04
C GLN A 210 -1.49 -8.38 23.43
N LYS A 211 -0.51 -7.86 24.17
CA LYS A 211 0.46 -6.87 23.67
C LYS A 211 1.61 -7.61 22.97
N PHE A 212 1.65 -7.60 21.64
CA PHE A 212 2.83 -8.06 20.91
C PHE A 212 3.96 -7.03 21.03
N LYS A 213 4.84 -7.22 22.02
CA LYS A 213 6.15 -6.55 22.06
C LYS A 213 7.10 -7.30 21.12
N GLY A 214 7.58 -6.64 20.06
CA GLY A 214 8.70 -7.13 19.24
C GLY A 214 8.35 -7.75 17.88
N THR A 215 7.27 -7.32 17.23
CA THR A 215 6.94 -7.78 15.87
C THR A 215 7.94 -7.22 14.86
N VAL A 216 8.81 -8.08 14.33
CA VAL A 216 9.65 -7.78 13.17
C VAL A 216 8.91 -8.35 11.96
N PHE A 217 8.58 -7.50 10.99
CA PHE A 217 8.17 -7.96 9.66
C PHE A 217 9.43 -8.53 9.00
N ILE A 218 9.54 -9.85 8.91
CA ILE A 218 10.67 -10.51 8.26
C ILE A 218 10.20 -10.95 6.87
N TRP A 219 10.74 -10.29 5.86
CA TRP A 219 10.72 -10.79 4.50
C TRP A 219 11.84 -11.82 4.38
N ILE A 220 11.49 -13.10 4.25
CA ILE A 220 12.49 -14.14 4.01
C ILE A 220 12.67 -14.24 2.51
N GLN A 221 13.72 -13.58 2.01
CA GLN A 221 14.27 -13.81 0.68
C GLN A 221 15.01 -15.15 0.68
N SER A 222 14.27 -16.25 0.72
CA SER A 222 14.84 -17.57 0.48
C SER A 222 14.01 -18.24 -0.60
N TRP A 223 14.73 -18.70 -1.61
CA TRP A 223 14.23 -19.49 -2.73
C TRP A 223 13.20 -20.52 -2.28
N SER A 224 12.12 -20.60 -3.04
CA SER A 224 11.06 -21.63 -2.96
C SER A 224 10.25 -21.58 -1.66
N PHE A 225 8.96 -21.21 -1.79
CA PHE A 225 7.95 -21.05 -0.72
C PHE A 225 7.94 -19.69 0.00
N GLY A 226 7.23 -18.73 -0.60
CA GLY A 226 6.79 -17.51 0.07
C GLY A 226 5.68 -17.82 1.08
N HIS A 227 6.05 -18.01 2.35
CA HIS A 227 5.12 -17.96 3.48
C HIS A 227 5.27 -16.65 4.23
N LEU A 228 4.15 -15.99 4.53
CA LEU A 228 4.09 -14.94 5.53
C LEU A 228 4.20 -15.62 6.92
N ALA A 229 5.37 -15.60 7.52
CA ALA A 229 5.58 -16.19 8.85
C ALA A 229 5.40 -15.13 9.96
N PHE A 230 4.35 -15.27 10.75
CA PHE A 230 4.21 -14.55 12.02
C PHE A 230 5.10 -15.21 13.08
N ARG A 231 6.30 -14.68 13.31
CA ARG A 231 7.18 -15.18 14.39
C ARG A 231 6.96 -14.37 15.66
N GLY A 232 5.98 -14.79 16.47
CA GLY A 232 5.87 -14.32 17.85
C GLY A 232 7.01 -14.90 18.71
N ARG A 233 7.86 -14.05 19.30
CA ARG A 233 8.74 -14.50 20.39
C ARG A 233 7.88 -14.73 21.63
N ARG A 234 7.51 -15.98 21.89
CA ARG A 234 7.13 -16.40 23.25
C ARG A 234 8.41 -16.44 24.09
N LYS A 235 8.60 -15.49 24.99
CA LYS A 235 9.46 -15.73 26.16
C LYS A 235 8.64 -16.64 27.08
N TRP A 236 9.06 -17.89 27.19
CA TRP A 236 8.69 -18.71 28.34
C TRP A 236 9.53 -18.19 29.51
N THR A 237 8.90 -17.50 30.45
CA THR A 237 9.43 -17.38 31.80
C THR A 237 9.16 -18.70 32.49
N GLN A 238 10.24 -19.43 32.84
CA GLN A 238 10.20 -20.44 33.89
C GLN A 238 9.99 -19.74 35.24
#